data_AF-A0A7X5QG21-F1
#
_entry.id   AF-A0A7X5QG21-F1
#
_cell.length_a   1.000
_cell.length_b   1.000
_cell.length_c   1.000
_cell.angle_alpha   90.00
_cell.angle_beta   90.00
_cell.angle_gamma   90.00
#
_symmetry.space_group_name_H-M   'P 1'
#
loop_
_entity.id
_entity.type
_entity.pdbx_description
1 polymer ?
#
loop_
_entity_poly.entity_id
_entity_poly.type
_entity_poly.pdbx_seq_one_letter_code
_entity_poly.pdbx_strand_id
1 'polypeptide(L)'
;MARGNQAIAISQNSSATGSASVALGEGSVSSGSSSIAVGQKVSVSASQGIVIGQNSSVTGSRSIILGSDSKSASSSSIAVGQKVSVSASQGIAIGQNASVTASGSIALGANSVASKSNVVSVGKPGNQRKIVNVAAGDISRNSTEAVNGQQLYAELTRMRALDIKNKQLEMNIKTLESTIDNLTRSITNLTLLCQKNADEVALLKK
;
A
#
# COMPACT_ATOMS: atom_id res chain seq x y z
N MET A 1 23.92 -22.13 -32.30
CA MET A 1 23.62 -21.63 -33.66
C MET A 1 23.42 -20.12 -33.60
N ALA A 2 24.28 -19.33 -34.24
CA ALA A 2 24.14 -17.88 -34.35
C ALA A 2 23.77 -17.51 -35.80
N ARG A 3 22.56 -17.01 -36.04
CA ARG A 3 22.06 -16.61 -37.38
C ARG A 3 21.77 -15.12 -37.53
N GLY A 4 21.61 -14.41 -36.42
CA GLY A 4 21.44 -12.95 -36.46
C GLY A 4 22.74 -12.24 -36.81
N ASN A 5 22.64 -11.04 -37.39
CA ASN A 5 23.80 -10.15 -37.56
C ASN A 5 24.41 -9.85 -36.17
N GLN A 6 25.72 -9.99 -36.00
CA GLN A 6 26.41 -9.81 -34.69
C GLN A 6 25.89 -10.70 -33.55
N ALA A 7 25.25 -11.84 -33.87
CA ALA A 7 24.72 -12.74 -32.86
C ALA A 7 25.80 -13.63 -32.22
N ILE A 8 25.63 -13.97 -30.95
CA ILE A 8 26.50 -14.88 -30.19
C ILE A 8 25.65 -16.05 -29.71
N ALA A 9 26.06 -17.28 -30.03
CA ALA A 9 25.41 -18.50 -29.52
C ALA A 9 26.45 -19.48 -28.98
N ILE A 10 26.37 -19.82 -27.69
CA ILE A 10 27.34 -20.66 -26.98
C ILE A 10 26.62 -21.78 -26.22
N SER A 11 27.18 -23.00 -26.28
CA SER A 11 26.66 -24.28 -25.74
C SER A 11 25.68 -25.03 -26.67
N GLN A 12 25.40 -26.29 -26.32
CA GLN A 12 24.57 -27.21 -27.10
C GLN A 12 23.14 -26.66 -27.26
N ASN A 13 22.60 -26.73 -28.47
CA ASN A 13 21.24 -26.27 -28.79
C ASN A 13 20.95 -24.79 -28.48
N SER A 14 21.96 -23.98 -28.15
CA SER A 14 21.81 -22.53 -28.07
C SER A 14 21.44 -21.95 -29.45
N SER A 15 20.55 -20.97 -29.51
CA SER A 15 20.07 -20.38 -30.76
C SER A 15 19.90 -18.87 -30.63
N ALA A 16 20.77 -18.10 -31.29
CA ALA A 16 20.71 -16.64 -31.36
C ALA A 16 20.35 -16.22 -32.79
N THR A 17 19.07 -15.93 -33.04
CA THR A 17 18.54 -15.60 -34.37
C THR A 17 18.18 -14.13 -34.55
N GLY A 18 18.07 -13.36 -33.46
CA GLY A 18 17.85 -11.92 -33.51
C GLY A 18 19.13 -11.15 -33.88
N SER A 19 19.01 -10.00 -34.54
CA SER A 19 20.16 -9.11 -34.76
C SER A 19 20.73 -8.63 -33.42
N ALA A 20 22.04 -8.64 -33.26
CA ALA A 20 22.80 -8.33 -32.04
C ALA A 20 22.34 -9.13 -30.81
N SER A 21 21.88 -10.37 -31.01
CA SER A 21 21.33 -11.19 -29.93
C SER A 21 22.35 -12.15 -29.33
N VAL A 22 22.18 -12.49 -28.05
CA VAL A 22 23.10 -13.36 -27.30
C VAL A 22 22.32 -14.54 -26.71
N ALA A 23 22.72 -15.76 -27.04
CA ALA A 23 22.22 -17.00 -26.45
C ALA A 23 23.39 -17.78 -25.82
N LEU A 24 23.48 -17.81 -24.50
CA LEU A 24 24.52 -18.52 -23.76
C LEU A 24 23.88 -19.55 -22.83
N GLY A 25 24.05 -20.84 -23.12
CA GLY A 25 23.53 -21.93 -22.28
C GLY A 25 22.78 -22.99 -23.07
N GLU A 26 22.69 -24.18 -22.50
CA GLU A 26 22.07 -25.34 -23.17
C GLU A 26 20.59 -25.06 -23.47
N GLY A 27 20.20 -25.16 -24.75
CA GLY A 27 18.84 -24.90 -25.20
C GLY A 27 18.36 -23.46 -25.02
N SER A 28 19.26 -22.50 -24.78
CA SER A 28 18.91 -21.08 -24.72
C SER A 28 18.51 -20.55 -26.11
N VAL A 29 17.45 -19.75 -26.18
CA VAL A 29 16.96 -19.15 -27.42
C VAL A 29 16.83 -17.64 -27.26
N SER A 30 17.47 -16.89 -28.14
CA SER A 30 17.44 -15.44 -28.21
C SER A 30 17.09 -15.03 -29.65
N SER A 31 15.79 -14.85 -29.91
CA SER A 31 15.26 -14.53 -31.24
C SER A 31 14.81 -13.08 -31.40
N GLY A 32 14.65 -12.34 -30.31
CA GLY A 32 14.42 -10.89 -30.36
C GLY A 32 15.67 -10.10 -30.78
N SER A 33 15.48 -8.98 -31.48
CA SER A 33 16.61 -8.07 -31.77
C SER A 33 17.18 -7.48 -30.48
N SER A 34 18.51 -7.37 -30.38
CA SER A 34 19.24 -6.88 -29.21
C SER A 34 18.84 -7.58 -27.92
N SER A 35 18.46 -8.87 -28.00
CA SER A 35 18.02 -9.65 -26.85
C SER A 35 19.15 -10.48 -26.26
N ILE A 36 19.03 -10.82 -24.97
CA ILE A 36 20.04 -11.57 -24.23
C ILE A 36 19.34 -12.72 -23.49
N ALA A 37 19.74 -13.96 -23.79
CA ALA A 37 19.31 -15.18 -23.15
C ALA A 37 20.53 -15.88 -22.53
N VAL A 38 20.64 -15.87 -21.20
CA VAL A 38 21.74 -16.51 -20.47
C VAL A 38 21.19 -17.56 -19.50
N GLY A 39 21.67 -18.79 -19.66
CA GLY A 39 21.37 -19.97 -18.85
C GLY A 39 20.50 -21.01 -19.57
N GLN A 40 20.17 -22.11 -18.88
CA GLN A 40 19.59 -23.30 -19.51
C GLN A 40 18.10 -23.11 -19.84
N LYS A 41 17.68 -23.49 -21.06
CA LYS A 41 16.28 -23.48 -21.51
C LYS A 41 15.58 -22.12 -21.34
N VAL A 42 16.34 -21.03 -21.48
CA VAL A 42 15.80 -19.67 -21.52
C VAL A 42 15.26 -19.36 -22.92
N SER A 43 14.16 -18.61 -23.02
CA SER A 43 13.60 -18.17 -24.30
C SER A 43 13.29 -16.66 -24.30
N VAL A 44 13.95 -15.91 -25.18
CA VAL A 44 13.76 -14.47 -25.33
C VAL A 44 13.37 -14.17 -26.77
N SER A 45 12.06 -14.07 -27.01
CA SER A 45 11.51 -13.73 -28.33
C SER A 45 11.27 -12.23 -28.52
N ALA A 46 11.28 -11.47 -27.43
CA ALA A 46 11.02 -10.05 -27.47
C ALA A 46 12.25 -9.21 -27.83
N SER A 47 12.03 -8.13 -28.58
CA SER A 47 13.07 -7.13 -28.84
C SER A 47 13.54 -6.48 -27.53
N GLN A 48 14.85 -6.33 -27.36
CA GLN A 48 15.49 -5.75 -26.18
C GLN A 48 15.15 -6.50 -24.87
N GLY A 49 14.71 -7.76 -24.96
CA GLY A 49 14.45 -8.61 -23.81
C GLY A 49 15.75 -9.15 -23.22
N ILE A 50 15.81 -9.26 -21.89
CA ILE A 50 16.97 -9.83 -21.18
C ILE A 50 16.46 -10.91 -20.24
N VAL A 51 17.06 -12.09 -20.29
CA VAL A 51 16.83 -13.15 -19.32
C VAL A 51 18.17 -13.72 -18.89
N ILE A 52 18.38 -13.76 -17.58
CA ILE A 52 19.50 -14.46 -16.95
C ILE A 52 18.91 -15.43 -15.92
N GLY A 53 19.02 -16.73 -16.17
CA GLY A 53 18.49 -17.76 -15.28
C GLY A 53 18.20 -19.09 -15.98
N GLN A 54 17.12 -19.77 -15.59
CA GLN A 54 16.80 -21.10 -16.09
C GLN A 54 15.31 -21.21 -16.38
N ASN A 55 14.94 -21.92 -17.46
CA ASN A 55 13.55 -22.27 -17.77
C ASN A 55 12.61 -21.03 -17.73
N SER A 56 13.11 -19.89 -18.21
CA SER A 56 12.42 -18.60 -18.09
C SER A 56 12.19 -17.99 -19.46
N SER A 57 11.13 -17.19 -19.59
CA SER A 57 10.73 -16.64 -20.88
C SER A 57 10.30 -15.18 -20.85
N VAL A 58 10.83 -14.42 -21.81
CA VAL A 58 10.42 -13.03 -22.08
C VAL A 58 9.81 -12.95 -23.49
N THR A 59 8.53 -12.57 -23.55
CA THR A 59 7.82 -12.27 -24.80
C THR A 59 7.45 -10.80 -24.93
N GLY A 60 7.47 -10.05 -23.81
CA GLY A 60 7.29 -8.61 -23.80
C GLY A 60 8.56 -7.83 -24.14
N SER A 61 8.45 -6.84 -25.04
CA SER A 61 9.62 -6.04 -25.45
C SER A 61 10.17 -5.22 -24.28
N ARG A 62 11.50 -5.04 -24.24
CA ARG A 62 12.21 -4.26 -23.19
C ARG A 62 12.00 -4.81 -21.77
N SER A 63 11.76 -6.11 -21.65
CA SER A 63 11.52 -6.74 -20.35
C SER A 63 12.72 -7.53 -19.86
N ILE A 64 12.86 -7.62 -18.54
CA ILE A 64 14.01 -8.24 -17.88
C ILE A 64 13.52 -9.35 -16.95
N ILE A 65 14.14 -10.52 -17.03
CA ILE A 65 14.02 -11.57 -16.00
C ILE A 65 15.40 -11.90 -15.43
N LEU A 66 15.50 -11.91 -14.11
CA LEU A 66 16.65 -12.42 -13.37
C LEU A 66 16.16 -13.52 -12.41
N GLY A 67 16.37 -14.78 -12.78
CA GLY A 67 15.96 -15.93 -11.97
C GLY A 67 15.38 -17.09 -12.78
N SER A 68 14.86 -18.09 -12.08
CA SER A 68 14.39 -19.35 -12.68
C SER A 68 12.88 -19.45 -12.77
N ASP A 69 12.38 -20.29 -13.69
CA ASP A 69 10.96 -20.63 -13.85
C ASP A 69 10.03 -19.41 -13.98
N SER A 70 10.54 -18.30 -14.51
CA SER A 70 9.85 -17.02 -14.50
C SER A 70 9.38 -16.61 -15.89
N LYS A 71 8.30 -15.83 -15.93
CA LYS A 71 7.67 -15.38 -17.18
C LYS A 71 7.36 -13.90 -17.14
N SER A 72 7.69 -13.21 -18.22
CA SER A 72 7.40 -11.80 -18.43
C SER A 72 6.78 -11.62 -19.81
N ALA A 73 5.45 -11.51 -19.84
CA ALA A 73 4.66 -11.58 -21.07
C ALA A 73 4.40 -10.22 -21.72
N SER A 74 4.47 -9.14 -20.95
CA SER A 74 4.10 -7.79 -21.36
C SER A 74 5.31 -6.85 -21.42
N SER A 75 5.19 -5.74 -22.13
CA SER A 75 6.31 -4.82 -22.38
C SER A 75 6.78 -4.07 -21.13
N SER A 76 8.05 -3.69 -21.13
CA SER A 76 8.69 -2.85 -20.12
C SER A 76 8.56 -3.39 -18.69
N SER A 77 8.59 -4.70 -18.52
CA SER A 77 8.42 -5.35 -17.21
C SER A 77 9.71 -5.91 -16.65
N ILE A 78 9.76 -6.06 -15.33
CA ILE A 78 10.90 -6.59 -14.60
C ILE A 78 10.42 -7.72 -13.69
N ALA A 79 11.06 -8.89 -13.78
CA ALA A 79 10.81 -10.05 -12.94
C ALA A 79 12.12 -10.50 -12.29
N VAL A 80 12.17 -10.56 -10.96
CA VAL A 80 13.37 -10.96 -10.21
C VAL A 80 13.01 -12.01 -9.16
N GLY A 81 13.59 -13.21 -9.28
CA GLY A 81 13.36 -14.34 -8.39
C GLY A 81 12.95 -15.61 -9.12
N GLN A 82 12.54 -16.63 -8.36
CA GLN A 82 12.04 -17.89 -8.91
C GLN A 82 10.51 -17.87 -9.06
N LYS A 83 9.96 -18.45 -10.14
CA LYS A 83 8.51 -18.58 -10.37
C LYS A 83 7.77 -17.23 -10.39
N VAL A 84 8.43 -16.18 -10.86
CA VAL A 84 7.84 -14.85 -10.97
C VAL A 84 6.99 -14.76 -12.24
N SER A 85 5.81 -14.14 -12.14
CA SER A 85 4.93 -13.94 -13.29
C SER A 85 4.57 -12.47 -13.44
N VAL A 86 4.94 -11.86 -14.57
CA VAL A 86 4.50 -10.51 -14.95
C VAL A 86 3.70 -10.59 -16.24
N SER A 87 2.38 -10.47 -16.15
CA SER A 87 1.48 -10.52 -17.30
C SER A 87 1.00 -9.14 -17.76
N ALA A 88 1.25 -8.08 -16.98
CA ALA A 88 0.86 -6.72 -17.34
C ALA A 88 2.04 -5.82 -17.73
N SER A 89 1.78 -4.83 -18.59
CA SER A 89 2.80 -3.86 -19.03
C SER A 89 3.30 -3.01 -17.87
N GLN A 90 4.58 -2.63 -17.92
CA GLN A 90 5.22 -1.80 -16.89
C GLN A 90 5.18 -2.44 -15.48
N GLY A 91 4.96 -3.76 -15.41
CA GLY A 91 4.89 -4.48 -14.15
C GLY A 91 6.27 -4.81 -13.59
N ILE A 92 6.45 -4.67 -12.28
CA ILE A 92 7.69 -5.05 -11.59
C ILE A 92 7.36 -6.07 -10.50
N ALA A 93 7.88 -7.30 -10.61
CA ALA A 93 7.69 -8.33 -9.60
C ALA A 93 9.05 -8.78 -9.07
N ILE A 94 9.24 -8.66 -7.75
CA ILE A 94 10.50 -8.99 -7.07
C ILE A 94 10.20 -9.93 -5.90
N GLY A 95 10.71 -11.16 -5.97
CA GLY A 95 10.57 -12.19 -4.94
C GLY A 95 9.96 -13.48 -5.49
N GLN A 96 10.28 -14.62 -4.87
CA GLN A 96 9.78 -15.93 -5.29
C GLN A 96 8.23 -15.93 -5.35
N ASN A 97 7.65 -16.45 -6.43
CA ASN A 97 6.20 -16.48 -6.68
C ASN A 97 5.52 -15.09 -6.67
N ALA A 98 6.25 -13.98 -6.81
CA ALA A 98 5.65 -12.67 -6.97
C ALA A 98 4.89 -12.60 -8.31
N SER A 99 3.73 -11.93 -8.30
CA SER A 99 2.86 -11.85 -9.47
C SER A 99 2.33 -10.44 -9.69
N VAL A 100 2.44 -9.95 -10.93
CA VAL A 100 1.88 -8.68 -11.37
C VAL A 100 0.94 -8.93 -12.54
N THR A 101 -0.35 -8.66 -12.33
CA THR A 101 -1.41 -8.84 -13.33
C THR A 101 -2.07 -7.54 -13.76
N ALA A 102 -1.67 -6.41 -13.19
CA ALA A 102 -2.22 -5.10 -13.52
C ALA A 102 -1.12 -4.11 -13.92
N SER A 103 -1.43 -3.21 -14.85
CA SER A 103 -0.45 -2.33 -15.49
C SER A 103 0.15 -1.31 -14.51
N GLY A 104 1.42 -0.99 -14.71
CA GLY A 104 2.14 0.02 -13.91
C GLY A 104 2.25 -0.31 -12.42
N SER A 105 2.12 -1.58 -12.05
CA SER A 105 2.10 -2.00 -10.65
C SER A 105 3.33 -2.81 -10.25
N ILE A 106 3.61 -2.83 -8.94
CA ILE A 106 4.79 -3.45 -8.36
C ILE A 106 4.34 -4.49 -7.33
N ALA A 107 4.79 -5.74 -7.47
CA ALA A 107 4.68 -6.76 -6.43
C ALA A 107 6.04 -6.95 -5.75
N LEU A 108 6.15 -6.55 -4.48
CA LEU A 108 7.40 -6.54 -3.73
C LEU A 108 7.38 -7.58 -2.60
N GLY A 109 8.26 -8.57 -2.68
CA GLY A 109 8.40 -9.67 -1.73
C GLY A 109 7.84 -11.00 -2.23
N ALA A 110 8.30 -12.11 -1.63
CA ALA A 110 7.87 -13.44 -2.00
C ALA A 110 6.34 -13.63 -1.85
N ASN A 111 5.68 -14.21 -2.84
CA ASN A 111 4.23 -14.41 -2.89
C ASN A 111 3.39 -13.12 -2.88
N SER A 112 3.99 -11.94 -3.11
CA SER A 112 3.24 -10.69 -3.26
C SER A 112 2.47 -10.69 -4.57
N VAL A 113 1.27 -10.10 -4.57
CA VAL A 113 0.38 -10.04 -5.74
C VAL A 113 -0.06 -8.60 -5.96
N ALA A 114 0.25 -8.04 -7.12
CA ALA A 114 -0.25 -6.75 -7.58
C ALA A 114 -1.29 -6.95 -8.69
N SER A 115 -2.56 -6.91 -8.29
CA SER A 115 -3.73 -7.12 -9.17
C SER A 115 -4.55 -5.86 -9.45
N LYS A 116 -4.07 -4.70 -8.97
CA LYS A 116 -4.65 -3.38 -9.24
C LYS A 116 -3.62 -2.51 -9.95
N SER A 117 -4.06 -1.68 -10.90
CA SER A 117 -3.15 -0.84 -11.66
C SER A 117 -2.55 0.27 -10.79
N ASN A 118 -1.32 0.68 -11.07
CA ASN A 118 -0.64 1.81 -10.41
C ASN A 118 -0.52 1.68 -8.89
N VAL A 119 -0.20 0.48 -8.38
CA VAL A 119 0.02 0.25 -6.93
C VAL A 119 1.35 -0.45 -6.65
N VAL A 120 1.83 -0.29 -5.42
CA VAL A 120 2.87 -1.14 -4.85
C VAL A 120 2.22 -2.10 -3.86
N SER A 121 2.20 -3.38 -4.18
CA SER A 121 1.73 -4.45 -3.29
C SER A 121 2.91 -5.07 -2.54
N VAL A 122 2.91 -4.95 -1.22
CA VAL A 122 3.91 -5.57 -0.34
C VAL A 122 3.48 -6.94 0.18
N GLY A 123 2.41 -7.53 -0.36
CA GLY A 123 1.88 -8.82 0.09
C GLY A 123 0.69 -9.29 -0.75
N LYS A 124 -0.23 -10.02 -0.12
CA LYS A 124 -1.52 -10.43 -0.71
C LYS A 124 -2.59 -10.54 0.37
N PRO A 125 -3.88 -10.66 0.03
CA PRO A 125 -4.92 -10.93 1.03
C PRO A 125 -4.57 -12.13 1.91
N GLY A 126 -4.65 -11.95 3.23
CA GLY A 126 -4.29 -12.95 4.23
C GLY A 126 -2.78 -13.09 4.50
N ASN A 127 -1.92 -12.38 3.78
CA ASN A 127 -0.48 -12.33 4.01
C ASN A 127 0.05 -10.91 3.76
N GLN A 128 -0.39 -9.98 4.59
CA GLN A 128 0.08 -8.60 4.59
C GLN A 128 1.42 -8.49 5.32
N ARG A 129 2.22 -7.50 4.90
CA ARG A 129 3.48 -7.16 5.57
C ARG A 129 3.36 -5.80 6.24
N LYS A 130 4.08 -5.65 7.35
CA LYS A 130 4.34 -4.33 7.93
C LYS A 130 5.39 -3.61 7.09
N ILE A 131 5.21 -2.31 6.90
CA ILE A 131 6.25 -1.42 6.39
C ILE A 131 6.86 -0.72 7.61
N VAL A 132 8.14 -0.96 7.88
CA VAL A 132 8.84 -0.50 9.09
C VAL A 132 9.97 0.47 8.72
N ASN A 133 10.51 1.17 9.71
CA ASN A 133 11.54 2.21 9.53
C ASN A 133 11.10 3.36 8.61
N VAL A 134 9.82 3.72 8.69
CA VAL A 134 9.24 4.86 7.97
C VAL A 134 9.43 6.11 8.82
N ALA A 135 10.23 7.06 8.34
CA ALA A 135 10.35 8.38 8.96
C ALA A 135 8.99 9.09 8.99
N ALA A 136 8.82 10.08 9.87
CA ALA A 136 7.58 10.85 9.90
C ALA A 136 7.42 11.59 8.57
N GLY A 137 6.27 11.41 7.92
CA GLY A 137 5.97 12.14 6.69
C GLY A 137 5.57 13.58 6.95
N ASP A 138 5.63 14.46 5.97
CA ASP A 138 5.03 15.80 6.10
C ASP A 138 3.50 15.70 6.26
N ILE A 139 2.94 16.46 7.19
CA ILE A 139 1.48 16.54 7.40
C ILE A 139 1.01 17.90 6.90
N SER A 140 0.68 17.95 5.62
CA SER A 140 0.16 19.13 4.95
C SER A 140 -0.91 18.74 3.93
N ARG A 141 -1.70 19.72 3.46
CA ARG A 141 -2.85 19.47 2.55
C ARG A 141 -2.47 18.74 1.26
N ASN A 142 -1.23 18.93 0.80
CA ASN A 142 -0.75 18.39 -0.48
C ASN A 142 0.30 17.28 -0.29
N SER A 143 0.51 16.79 0.94
CA SER A 143 1.49 15.73 1.19
C SER A 143 1.04 14.41 0.55
N THR A 144 1.99 13.71 -0.07
CA THR A 144 1.83 12.36 -0.61
C THR A 144 2.70 11.34 0.13
N GLU A 145 3.21 11.72 1.30
CA GLU A 145 4.12 10.89 2.09
C GLU A 145 3.35 9.88 2.96
N ALA A 146 4.00 8.76 3.28
CA ALA A 146 3.43 7.79 4.19
C ALA A 146 3.46 8.32 5.64
N VAL A 147 2.33 8.22 6.34
CA VAL A 147 2.24 8.55 7.76
C VAL A 147 2.67 7.34 8.58
N ASN A 148 3.55 7.56 9.57
CA ASN A 148 3.99 6.49 10.46
C ASN A 148 3.16 6.41 11.76
N GLY A 149 3.42 5.39 12.59
CA GLY A 149 2.68 5.17 13.83
C GLY A 149 2.83 6.27 14.88
N GLN A 150 3.98 6.95 14.94
CA GLN A 150 4.22 8.05 15.89
C GLN A 150 3.29 9.24 15.59
N GLN A 151 3.11 9.56 14.31
CA GLN A 151 2.26 10.67 13.89
C GLN A 151 0.78 10.41 14.21
N LEU A 152 0.28 9.21 13.91
CA LEU A 152 -1.09 8.82 14.28
C LEU A 152 -1.29 8.80 15.79
N TYR A 153 -0.30 8.33 16.55
CA TYR A 153 -0.35 8.32 18.01
C TYR A 153 -0.41 9.74 18.60
N ALA A 154 0.35 10.69 18.05
CA ALA A 154 0.31 12.09 18.47
C ALA A 154 -1.10 12.69 18.29
N GLU A 155 -1.76 12.40 17.16
CA GLU A 155 -3.10 12.89 16.89
C GLU A 155 -4.16 12.23 17.77
N LEU A 156 -4.06 10.91 18.01
CA LEU A 156 -4.93 10.21 18.97
C LEU A 156 -4.79 10.75 20.40
N THR A 157 -3.59 11.20 20.78
CA THR A 157 -3.36 11.83 22.09
C THR A 157 -4.08 13.19 22.19
N ARG A 158 -4.06 14.00 21.12
CA ARG A 158 -4.83 15.26 21.06
C ARG A 158 -6.34 15.00 21.13
N MET A 159 -6.83 13.99 20.41
CA MET A 159 -8.24 13.59 20.44
C MET A 159 -8.71 13.15 21.83
N ARG A 160 -7.90 12.37 22.56
CA ARG A 160 -8.20 11.99 23.95
C ARG A 160 -8.25 13.20 24.90
N ALA A 161 -7.40 14.19 24.70
CA ALA A 161 -7.45 15.42 25.50
C ALA A 161 -8.75 16.20 25.26
N LEU A 162 -9.29 16.19 24.04
CA LEU A 162 -10.60 16.77 23.73
C LEU A 162 -11.75 15.97 24.39
N ASP A 163 -11.70 14.64 24.38
CA ASP A 163 -12.70 13.79 25.05
C ASP A 163 -12.79 14.07 26.55
N ILE A 164 -11.64 14.22 27.22
CA ILE A 164 -11.57 14.58 28.64
C ILE A 164 -12.19 15.96 28.88
N LYS A 165 -11.90 16.95 28.02
CA LYS A 165 -12.50 18.29 28.12
C LYS A 165 -14.02 18.23 27.96
N ASN A 166 -14.54 17.42 27.04
CA ASN A 166 -15.98 17.26 26.84
C ASN A 166 -16.65 16.62 28.07
N LYS A 167 -16.08 15.56 28.65
CA LYS A 167 -16.58 14.98 29.90
C LYS A 167 -16.58 15.97 31.05
N GLN A 168 -15.58 16.83 31.12
CA GLN A 168 -15.56 17.92 32.11
C GLN A 168 -16.70 18.92 31.86
N LEU A 169 -16.96 19.29 30.61
CA LEU A 169 -18.09 20.15 30.26
C LEU A 169 -19.43 19.51 30.65
N GLU A 170 -19.61 18.21 30.40
CA GLU A 170 -20.80 17.45 30.82
C GLU A 170 -20.98 17.48 32.35
N MET A 171 -19.91 17.28 33.12
CA MET A 171 -19.95 17.39 34.58
C MET A 171 -20.32 18.81 35.03
N ASN A 172 -19.72 19.83 34.41
CA ASN A 172 -20.02 21.23 34.72
C ASN A 172 -21.49 21.56 34.46
N ILE A 173 -22.06 21.09 33.34
CA ILE A 173 -23.48 21.24 33.02
C ILE A 173 -24.35 20.62 34.11
N LYS A 174 -24.05 19.38 34.51
CA LYS A 174 -24.81 18.69 35.57
C LYS A 174 -24.75 19.41 36.92
N THR A 175 -23.60 20.00 37.27
CA THR A 175 -23.48 20.83 38.48
C THR A 175 -24.32 22.10 38.38
N LEU A 176 -24.37 22.72 37.20
CA LEU A 176 -25.20 23.89 36.95
C LEU A 176 -26.69 23.57 37.04
N GLU A 177 -27.13 22.46 36.43
CA GLU A 177 -28.51 21.96 36.54
C GLU A 177 -28.93 21.78 38.01
N SER A 178 -28.09 21.13 38.82
CA SER A 178 -28.37 20.97 40.26
C SER A 178 -28.45 22.31 41.01
N THR A 179 -27.60 23.27 40.65
CA THR A 179 -27.62 24.61 41.25
C THR A 179 -28.92 25.35 40.89
N ILE A 180 -29.35 25.26 39.63
CA ILE A 180 -30.61 25.84 39.15
C ILE A 180 -31.80 25.22 39.88
N ASP A 181 -31.82 23.90 40.05
CA ASP A 181 -32.87 23.21 40.80
C ASP A 181 -32.93 23.68 42.26
N ASN A 182 -31.77 23.83 42.91
CA ASN A 182 -31.69 24.34 44.29
C ASN A 182 -32.23 25.77 44.39
N LEU A 183 -31.80 26.66 43.51
CA LEU A 183 -32.29 28.04 43.46
C LEU A 183 -33.80 28.09 43.20
N THR A 184 -34.31 27.26 42.29
CA THR A 184 -35.74 27.15 41.98
C THR A 184 -36.55 26.74 43.21
N ARG A 185 -36.05 25.78 44.00
CA ARG A 185 -36.69 25.38 45.27
C ARG A 185 -36.65 26.49 46.31
N SER A 186 -35.51 27.18 46.48
CA SER A 186 -35.41 28.33 47.39
C SER A 186 -36.38 29.44 47.03
N ILE A 187 -36.47 29.81 45.74
CA ILE A 187 -37.41 30.84 45.25
C ILE A 187 -38.86 30.42 45.51
N THR A 188 -39.21 29.16 45.24
CA THR A 188 -40.55 28.63 45.56
C THR A 188 -40.89 28.75 47.05
N ASN A 189 -39.96 28.37 47.93
CA ASN A 189 -40.16 28.48 49.39
C ASN A 189 -40.32 29.92 49.85
N LEU A 190 -39.50 30.85 49.33
CA LEU A 190 -39.64 32.28 49.58
C LEU A 190 -41.00 32.81 49.12
N THR A 191 -41.47 32.38 47.95
CA THR A 191 -42.76 32.78 47.40
C THR A 191 -43.92 32.32 48.30
N LEU A 192 -43.87 31.07 48.77
CA LEU A 192 -44.86 30.54 49.72
C LEU A 192 -44.84 31.29 51.06
N LEU A 193 -43.66 31.63 51.58
CA LEU A 193 -43.52 32.40 52.81
C LEU A 193 -44.09 33.82 52.66
N CYS A 194 -43.78 34.48 51.54
CA CYS A 194 -44.35 35.79 51.22
C CYS A 194 -45.88 35.74 51.13
N GLN A 195 -46.45 34.69 50.51
CA GLN A 195 -47.90 34.50 50.45
C GLN A 195 -48.50 34.35 51.85
N LYS A 196 -47.93 33.48 52.68
CA LYS A 196 -48.38 33.27 54.05
C LYS A 196 -48.35 34.56 54.87
N ASN A 197 -47.27 35.33 54.78
CA ASN A 197 -47.14 36.61 55.48
C ASN A 197 -48.17 37.63 54.97
N ALA A 198 -48.43 37.67 53.66
CA ALA A 198 -49.46 38.54 53.09
C ALA A 198 -50.86 38.19 53.62
N ASP A 199 -51.18 36.89 53.72
CA ASP A 199 -52.44 36.40 54.26
C ASP A 199 -52.59 36.76 55.76
N GLU A 200 -51.52 36.61 56.56
CA GLU A 200 -51.50 37.00 57.98
C GLU A 200 -51.72 38.51 58.16
N VAL A 201 -51.06 39.35 57.36
CA VAL A 201 -51.25 40.82 57.38
C VAL A 201 -52.68 41.21 56.99
N ALA A 202 -53.29 40.51 56.03
CA ALA A 202 -54.68 40.75 55.64
C ALA A 202 -55.67 40.39 56.76
N LEU A 203 -55.35 39.40 57.59
CA LEU A 203 -56.16 39.01 58.75
C LEU A 203 -56.13 40.05 59.88
N LEU A 204 -54.96 40.66 60.13
CA LEU A 204 -54.76 41.66 61.18
C LEU A 204 -55.42 43.03 60.91
N LYS A 205 -55.81 43.30 59.66
CA LYS A 205 -56.44 44.57 59.23
C LYS A 205 -57.98 44.53 59.25
N LYS A 206 -58.59 43.42 59.68
CA LYS A 206 -60.06 43.26 59.83
C LYS A 206 -60.49 43.47 61.27
#